data_AF-A0A9J9FVP0-F1
#
_entry.id   AF-A0A9J9FVP0-F1
#
_cell.length_a   1.000
_cell.length_b   1.000
_cell.length_c   1.000
_cell.angle_alpha   90.00
_cell.angle_beta   90.00
_cell.angle_gamma   90.00
#
_symmetry.space_group_name_H-M   'P 1'
#
loop_
_entity.id
_entity.type
_entity.pdbx_description
1 polymer ?
#
loop_
_entity_poly.entity_id
_entity_poly.type
_entity_poly.pdbx_seq_one_letter_code
_entity_poly.pdbx_strand_id
1 'polypeptide(L)'
;MAETLPPPERLRIAVAISRQPGDVHEWVLLLPAGATVADALSACGLDAQAEGLVWGIWGREGRLDDLLHDGDRVEGCRPLRVDPKLARRQRFARQGARAAGLFAKRRPGAKSGY
;
A
#
# COMPACT_ATOMS: atom_id res chain seq x y z
N MET A 1 -21.89 28.40 3.77
CA MET A 1 -21.37 28.65 2.42
C MET A 1 -19.95 28.14 2.43
N ALA A 2 -19.72 26.92 1.94
CA ALA A 2 -18.38 26.34 1.90
C ALA A 2 -17.60 27.11 0.82
N GLU A 3 -16.63 27.89 1.26
CA GLU A 3 -15.69 28.60 0.42
C GLU A 3 -14.79 27.55 -0.24
N THR A 4 -15.18 27.09 -1.44
CA THR A 4 -14.34 26.21 -2.24
C THR A 4 -13.16 27.04 -2.72
N LEU A 5 -12.07 27.00 -1.96
CA LEU A 5 -10.77 27.51 -2.40
C LEU A 5 -10.48 26.91 -3.78
N PRO A 6 -9.99 27.72 -4.74
CA PRO A 6 -9.62 27.18 -6.04
C PRO A 6 -8.61 26.05 -5.83
N PRO A 7 -8.72 24.95 -6.60
CA PRO A 7 -7.76 23.86 -6.48
C PRO A 7 -6.35 24.42 -6.65
N PRO A 8 -5.40 24.00 -5.81
CA PRO A 8 -4.05 24.56 -5.84
C PRO A 8 -3.44 24.33 -7.22
N GLU A 9 -2.78 25.34 -7.79
CA GLU A 9 -2.18 25.27 -9.13
C GLU A 9 -1.12 24.15 -9.24
N ARG A 10 -0.51 23.80 -8.11
CA ARG A 10 0.47 22.71 -7.99
C ARG A 10 0.11 21.80 -6.82
N LEU A 11 0.29 20.52 -7.04
CA LEU A 11 0.07 19.44 -6.10
C LEU A 11 1.41 18.97 -5.56
N ARG A 12 1.54 18.87 -4.24
CA ARG A 12 2.65 18.22 -3.57
C ARG A 12 2.34 16.73 -3.46
N ILE A 13 3.09 15.92 -4.21
CA ILE A 13 2.87 14.48 -4.31
C ILE A 13 4.08 13.74 -3.74
N ALA A 14 3.83 12.65 -3.01
CA ALA A 14 4.86 11.69 -2.66
C ALA A 14 4.74 10.45 -3.57
N VAL A 15 5.85 9.93 -4.05
CA VAL A 15 5.89 8.64 -4.77
C VAL A 15 6.82 7.72 -4.00
N ALA A 16 6.37 6.52 -3.65
CA ALA A 16 7.17 5.57 -2.91
C ALA A 16 7.06 4.16 -3.46
N ILE A 17 8.19 3.46 -3.57
CA ILE A 17 8.22 2.07 -4.05
C ILE A 17 9.13 1.22 -3.19
N SER A 18 8.81 -0.08 -3.13
CA SER A 18 9.66 -1.07 -2.46
C SER A 18 9.91 -2.26 -3.37
N ARG A 19 11.11 -2.32 -3.95
CA ARG A 19 11.55 -3.41 -4.84
C ARG A 19 11.92 -4.67 -4.07
N GLN A 20 12.45 -4.50 -2.86
CA GLN A 20 12.87 -5.60 -1.98
C GLN A 20 12.46 -5.32 -0.52
N PRO A 21 12.27 -6.35 0.31
CA PRO A 21 11.94 -6.15 1.72
C PRO A 21 12.96 -5.26 2.43
N GLY A 22 12.49 -4.17 3.06
CA GLY A 22 13.34 -3.22 3.77
C GLY A 22 13.99 -2.15 2.89
N ASP A 23 13.82 -2.23 1.57
CA ASP A 23 14.27 -1.21 0.62
C ASP A 23 13.08 -0.37 0.16
N VAL A 24 13.10 0.92 0.49
CA VAL A 24 12.07 1.90 0.13
C VAL A 24 12.75 3.10 -0.50
N HIS A 25 12.34 3.44 -1.71
CA HIS A 25 12.72 4.67 -2.38
C HIS A 25 11.52 5.62 -2.42
N GLU A 26 11.74 6.88 -2.10
CA GLU A 26 10.70 7.90 -2.04
C GLU A 26 11.13 9.20 -2.72
N TRP A 27 10.21 9.79 -3.48
CA TRP A 27 10.35 11.09 -4.13
C TRP A 27 9.26 12.03 -3.63
N VAL A 28 9.58 13.31 -3.52
CA VAL A 28 8.61 14.37 -3.29
C VAL A 28 8.60 15.26 -4.53
N LEU A 29 7.42 15.41 -5.14
CA LEU A 29 7.20 16.09 -6.41
C LEU A 29 6.29 17.30 -6.21
N LEU A 30 6.43 18.27 -7.10
CA LEU A 30 5.45 19.33 -7.33
C LEU A 30 4.96 19.21 -8.76
N LEU A 31 3.71 18.75 -8.90
CA LEU A 31 3.07 18.50 -10.19
C LEU A 31 1.97 19.54 -10.46
N PRO A 32 1.61 19.82 -11.71
CA PRO A 32 0.47 20.69 -12.00
C PRO A 32 -0.85 20.07 -11.49
N ALA A 33 -1.83 20.91 -11.19
CA ALA A 33 -3.19 20.46 -10.95
C ALA A 33 -3.71 19.61 -12.12
N GLY A 34 -4.40 18.52 -11.81
CA GLY A 34 -4.88 17.57 -12.82
C GLY A 34 -3.85 16.54 -13.28
N ALA A 35 -2.66 16.51 -12.67
CA ALA A 35 -1.70 15.43 -12.88
C ALA A 35 -2.27 14.07 -12.47
N THR A 36 -1.83 13.04 -13.17
CA THR A 36 -2.24 11.65 -12.97
C THR A 36 -1.17 10.84 -12.23
N VAL A 37 -1.53 9.63 -11.79
CA VAL A 37 -0.55 8.64 -11.31
C VAL A 37 0.57 8.43 -12.33
N ALA A 38 0.26 8.31 -13.63
CA ALA A 38 1.26 8.15 -14.67
C ALA A 38 2.27 9.32 -14.73
N ASP A 39 1.78 10.55 -14.58
CA ASP A 39 2.64 11.75 -14.59
C ASP A 39 3.62 11.75 -13.41
N ALA A 40 3.14 11.34 -12.22
CA ALA A 40 3.98 11.22 -11.05
C ALA A 40 5.09 10.16 -11.22
N LEU A 41 4.75 8.99 -11.79
CA LEU A 41 5.73 7.93 -12.05
C LEU A 41 6.77 8.37 -13.09
N SER A 42 6.32 8.99 -14.18
CA SER A 42 7.18 9.54 -15.23
C SER A 42 8.15 10.58 -14.67
N ALA A 43 7.68 11.48 -13.80
CA ALA A 43 8.53 12.48 -13.14
C ALA A 43 9.60 11.87 -12.22
N CYS A 44 9.38 10.65 -11.70
CA CYS A 44 10.38 9.89 -10.95
C CYS A 44 11.31 9.05 -11.85
N GLY A 45 11.10 9.04 -13.17
CA GLY A 45 11.81 8.15 -14.10
C GLY A 45 11.41 6.68 -13.95
N LEU A 46 10.20 6.41 -13.44
CA LEU A 46 9.69 5.06 -13.23
C LEU A 46 8.81 4.65 -14.42
N ASP A 47 9.04 3.44 -14.93
CA ASP A 47 8.18 2.79 -15.90
C ASP A 47 7.20 1.86 -15.16
N ALA A 48 5.92 2.22 -15.16
CA ALA A 48 4.90 1.53 -14.40
C ALA A 48 4.78 0.04 -14.75
N GLN A 49 5.03 -0.32 -16.01
CA GLN A 49 4.91 -1.66 -16.56
C GLN A 49 6.19 -2.47 -16.30
N ALA A 50 7.36 -1.85 -16.48
CA ALA A 50 8.64 -2.52 -16.28
C ALA A 50 8.91 -2.87 -14.80
N GLU A 51 8.38 -2.08 -13.86
CA GLU A 51 8.55 -2.34 -12.42
C GLU A 51 7.78 -3.58 -11.92
N GLY A 52 6.72 -4.00 -12.63
CA GLY A 52 5.89 -5.14 -12.22
C GLY A 52 5.19 -4.96 -10.87
N LEU A 53 4.95 -3.71 -10.48
CA LEU A 53 4.28 -3.34 -9.23
C LEU A 53 2.79 -3.05 -9.46
N VAL A 54 2.01 -3.19 -8.40
CA VAL A 54 0.64 -2.69 -8.30
C VAL A 54 0.71 -1.28 -7.73
N TRP A 55 0.12 -0.33 -8.45
CA TRP A 55 0.11 1.07 -8.08
C TRP A 55 -1.15 1.43 -7.31
N GLY A 56 -1.01 2.35 -6.38
CA GLY A 56 -2.12 2.81 -5.57
C GLY A 56 -1.86 4.15 -4.91
N ILE A 57 -2.92 4.72 -4.34
CA ILE A 57 -2.86 5.96 -3.57
C ILE A 57 -3.26 5.62 -2.14
N TRP A 58 -2.37 5.88 -1.17
CA TRP A 58 -2.62 5.61 0.26
C TRP A 58 -3.19 4.20 0.55
N GLY A 59 -2.51 3.16 0.06
CA GLY A 59 -2.91 1.76 0.26
C GLY A 59 -4.19 1.31 -0.46
N ARG A 60 -4.77 2.16 -1.34
CA ARG A 60 -5.88 1.79 -2.22
C ARG A 60 -5.35 1.60 -3.63
N GLU A 61 -5.68 0.47 -4.24
CA GLU A 61 -5.33 0.21 -5.64
C GLU A 61 -5.88 1.31 -6.55
N GLY A 62 -5.04 1.80 -7.46
CA GLY A 62 -5.33 2.91 -8.35
C GLY A 62 -4.87 2.59 -9.77
N ARG A 63 -5.42 3.34 -10.71
CA ARG A 63 -5.09 3.25 -12.13
C ARG A 63 -4.10 4.33 -12.52
N LEU A 64 -3.39 4.13 -13.62
CA LEU A 64 -2.43 5.11 -14.12
C LEU A 64 -3.08 6.43 -14.54
N ASP A 65 -4.36 6.39 -14.92
CA ASP A 65 -5.18 7.54 -15.31
C ASP A 65 -5.90 8.23 -14.13
N ASP A 66 -5.73 7.74 -12.90
CA ASP A 66 -6.35 8.36 -11.73
C ASP A 66 -5.74 9.75 -11.47
N LEU A 67 -6.60 10.75 -11.27
CA LEU A 67 -6.21 12.11 -10.93
C LEU A 67 -5.69 12.18 -9.50
N LEU A 68 -4.60 12.92 -9.32
CA LEU A 68 -3.99 13.18 -8.03
C LEU A 68 -4.56 14.45 -7.38
N HIS A 69 -4.56 14.43 -6.05
CA HIS A 69 -4.89 15.55 -5.20
C HIS A 69 -3.66 15.98 -4.40
N ASP A 70 -3.68 17.21 -3.88
CA ASP A 70 -2.58 17.72 -3.06
C ASP A 70 -2.40 16.85 -1.80
N GLY A 71 -1.16 16.45 -1.53
CA GLY A 71 -0.81 15.56 -0.43
C GLY A 71 -0.98 14.06 -0.71
N ASP A 72 -1.37 13.67 -1.92
CA ASP A 72 -1.46 12.25 -2.27
C ASP A 72 -0.08 11.57 -2.24
N ARG A 73 -0.10 10.29 -1.83
CA ARG A 73 1.05 9.40 -1.88
C ARG A 73 0.77 8.24 -2.82
N VAL A 74 1.47 8.23 -3.94
CA VAL A 74 1.48 7.12 -4.91
C VAL A 74 2.43 6.04 -4.42
N GLU A 75 1.97 4.81 -4.36
CA GLU A 75 2.68 3.67 -3.79
C GLU A 75 2.79 2.54 -4.80
N GLY A 76 4.01 2.05 -5.03
CA GLY A 76 4.27 0.83 -5.79
C GLY A 76 4.48 -0.36 -4.86
N CYS A 77 3.48 -1.26 -4.83
CA CYS A 77 3.50 -2.46 -4.01
C CYS A 77 3.65 -3.73 -4.86
N ARG A 78 4.37 -4.72 -4.33
CA ARG A 78 4.50 -6.02 -5.01
C ARG A 78 3.18 -6.78 -4.99
N PRO A 79 2.80 -7.47 -6.08
CA PRO A 79 1.56 -8.25 -6.12
C PRO A 79 1.56 -9.34 -5.06
N LEU A 80 0.37 -9.61 -4.51
CA LEU A 80 0.20 -10.66 -3.52
C LEU A 80 0.43 -12.04 -4.16
N ARG A 81 1.35 -12.83 -3.59
CA ARG A 81 1.64 -14.20 -4.07
C ARG A 81 0.55 -15.20 -3.71
N VAL A 82 -0.13 -14.98 -2.59
CA VAL A 82 -1.20 -15.84 -2.04
C VAL A 82 -2.21 -14.91 -1.37
N ASP A 83 -3.50 -15.22 -1.50
CA ASP A 83 -4.55 -14.53 -0.76
C ASP A 83 -4.19 -14.46 0.75
N PRO A 84 -4.27 -13.28 1.40
CA PRO A 84 -3.82 -13.12 2.78
C PRO A 84 -4.56 -14.03 3.77
N LYS A 85 -5.84 -14.34 3.54
CA LYS A 85 -6.62 -15.23 4.42
C LYS A 85 -6.17 -16.67 4.23
N LEU A 86 -5.97 -17.12 2.99
CA LEU A 86 -5.43 -18.44 2.70
C LEU A 86 -4.03 -18.59 3.29
N ALA A 87 -3.14 -17.62 3.08
CA ALA A 87 -1.79 -17.62 3.65
C ALA A 87 -1.83 -17.69 5.17
N ARG A 88 -2.75 -16.96 5.82
CA ARG A 88 -2.97 -17.04 7.27
C ARG A 88 -3.44 -18.42 7.70
N ARG A 89 -4.42 -19.03 7.01
CA ARG A 89 -4.93 -20.38 7.31
C ARG A 89 -3.84 -21.45 7.17
N GLN A 90 -3.05 -21.39 6.09
CA GLN A 90 -1.94 -22.30 5.85
C GLN A 90 -0.85 -22.16 6.92
N ARG A 91 -0.50 -20.92 7.32
CA ARG A 91 0.43 -20.68 8.44
C ARG A 91 -0.10 -21.26 9.75
N PHE A 92 -1.37 -21.05 10.06
CA PHE A 92 -2.00 -21.61 11.26
C PHE A 92 -2.01 -23.15 11.24
N ALA A 93 -2.35 -23.76 10.09
CA ALA A 93 -2.34 -25.22 9.94
C ALA A 93 -0.94 -25.82 10.13
N ARG A 94 0.12 -25.16 9.63
CA ARG A 94 1.51 -25.58 9.81
C ARG A 94 2.02 -25.39 11.25
N GLN A 95 1.66 -24.28 11.89
CA GLN A 95 2.06 -24.00 13.28
C GLN A 95 1.27 -24.83 14.30
N GLY A 96 0.04 -25.23 13.97
CA GLY A 96 -0.85 -25.96 14.86
C GLY A 96 -1.46 -25.09 15.96
N ALA A 97 -2.67 -25.43 16.38
CA ALA A 97 -3.43 -24.67 17.38
C ALA A 97 -2.74 -24.61 18.75
N ARG A 98 -1.80 -25.51 19.06
CA ARG A 98 -1.10 -25.55 20.35
C ARG A 98 0.14 -24.66 20.44
N ALA A 99 0.75 -24.28 19.32
CA ALA A 99 1.96 -23.45 19.31
C ALA A 99 1.69 -21.97 19.00
N ALA A 100 0.55 -21.64 18.38
CA ALA A 100 0.18 -20.25 18.11
C ALA A 100 -0.09 -19.48 19.41
N GLY A 101 0.56 -18.31 19.57
CA GLY A 101 0.72 -17.57 20.82
C GLY A 101 -0.54 -17.23 21.65
N LEU A 102 -1.74 -17.33 21.07
CA LEU A 102 -3.00 -17.15 21.81
C LEU A 102 -3.40 -18.38 22.64
N PHE A 103 -3.01 -19.59 22.22
CA PHE A 103 -3.29 -20.85 22.91
C PHE A 103 -2.05 -21.52 23.50
N ALA A 104 -0.86 -20.98 23.23
CA ALA A 104 0.41 -21.53 23.70
C ALA A 104 0.54 -21.55 25.22
N LYS A 105 -0.11 -20.62 25.94
CA LYS A 105 -0.20 -20.61 27.40
C LYS A 105 -1.66 -20.71 27.84
N ARG A 106 -2.16 -21.94 28.01
CA ARG A 106 -3.43 -22.16 28.72
C ARG A 106 -3.21 -21.95 30.23
N ARG A 107 -4.01 -21.09 30.85
CA ARG A 107 -4.09 -21.03 32.32
C ARG A 107 -4.68 -22.37 32.84
N PRO A 108 -4.24 -22.89 34.00
CA PRO A 108 -4.87 -24.07 34.60
C PRO A 108 -6.37 -23.80 34.78
N GLY A 109 -7.23 -24.64 34.20
CA GLY A 109 -8.69 -24.50 34.27
C GLY A 109 -9.39 -23.71 33.16
N ALA A 110 -8.68 -23.27 32.10
CA ALA A 110 -9.31 -22.55 30.98
C ALA A 110 -10.27 -23.45 30.18
N LYS A 111 -11.48 -22.96 29.91
CA LYS A 111 -12.48 -23.65 29.06
C LYS A 111 -12.03 -23.60 27.60
N SER A 112 -12.40 -24.61 26.82
CA SER A 112 -12.03 -24.64 25.39
C SER A 112 -12.78 -23.53 24.63
N GLY A 113 -12.08 -22.45 24.28
CA GLY A 113 -12.56 -21.42 23.35
C GLY A 113 -12.60 -19.98 23.88
N TYR A 114 -12.34 -19.74 25.17
CA TYR A 114 -12.23 -18.41 25.80
C TYR A 114 -11.17 -18.40 26.90
#